data_AF-A0A2M8N4R2-F1
#
_entry.id   AF-A0A2M8N4R2-F1
#
_cell.length_a   1.000
_cell.length_b   1.000
_cell.length_c   1.000
_cell.angle_alpha   90.00
_cell.angle_beta   90.00
_cell.angle_gamma   90.00
#
_symmetry.space_group_name_H-M   'P 1'
#
loop_
_entity.id
_entity.type
_entity.pdbx_description
1 polymer ?
#
loop_
_entity_poly.entity_id
_entity_poly.type
_entity_poly.pdbx_seq_one_letter_code
_entity_poly.pdbx_strand_id
1 'polypeptide(L)'
;DMDALPVQELNSHLPFCSKHDGVAHMCGHDSHMAVALGTARLLAEHKDQLSVNVRFLFQPSEEQPPGGAKGMIAAGCLEGVDEVYGLHNDPGTETGKIRTRVGPLTACADMFY
;
A
#
# COMPACT_ATOMS: atom_id res chain seq x y z
N ASP A 1 0.88 1.48 -1.70
CA ASP A 1 0.12 2.73 -1.87
C ASP A 1 0.32 3.62 -0.65
N MET A 2 -0.10 4.88 -0.71
CA MET A 2 0.06 5.83 0.40
C MET A 2 -1.07 6.87 0.52
N ASP A 3 -1.95 6.98 -0.48
CA ASP A 3 -3.01 7.97 -0.52
C ASP A 3 -4.21 7.58 0.36
N ALA A 4 -4.95 8.61 0.79
CA ALA A 4 -6.22 8.49 1.50
C ALA A 4 -7.39 8.74 0.54
N LEU A 5 -8.62 8.55 1.02
CA LEU A 5 -9.84 8.76 0.27
C LEU A 5 -10.56 10.05 0.69
N PRO A 6 -11.33 10.71 -0.21
CA PRO A 6 -12.18 11.85 0.11
C PRO A 6 -13.47 11.39 0.82
N VAL A 7 -13.32 10.69 1.94
CA VAL A 7 -14.40 10.13 2.75
C VAL A 7 -14.30 10.65 4.18
N GLN A 8 -15.43 11.03 4.76
CA GLN A 8 -15.50 11.38 6.17
C GLN A 8 -15.38 10.11 7.04
N GLU A 9 -14.39 10.07 7.91
CA GLU A 9 -14.29 9.04 8.94
C GLU A 9 -15.43 9.21 9.97
N LEU A 10 -16.24 8.17 10.15
CA LEU A 10 -17.39 8.17 11.06
C LEU A 10 -17.02 7.67 12.46
N ASN A 11 -15.86 7.04 12.59
CA ASN A 11 -15.33 6.40 13.79
C ASN A 11 -14.58 7.42 14.69
N SER A 12 -15.21 8.57 14.93
CA SER A 12 -14.65 9.71 15.68
C SER A 12 -14.29 9.42 17.14
N HIS A 13 -14.74 8.29 17.68
CA HIS A 13 -14.40 7.80 19.01
C HIS A 13 -13.01 7.16 19.09
N LEU A 14 -12.41 6.79 17.94
CA LEU A 14 -11.06 6.22 17.91
C LEU A 14 -10.02 7.30 18.22
N PRO A 15 -9.02 7.01 19.07
CA PRO A 15 -7.99 8.01 19.44
C PRO A 15 -7.07 8.39 18.27
N PHE A 16 -7.13 7.64 17.17
CA PHE A 16 -6.34 7.82 15.96
C PHE A 16 -7.20 8.19 14.73
N CYS A 17 -8.46 8.58 14.93
CA CYS A 17 -9.31 9.10 13.86
C CYS A 17 -8.61 10.23 13.08
N SER A 18 -8.87 10.31 11.78
CA SER A 18 -8.39 11.37 10.92
C SER A 18 -8.66 12.75 11.52
N LYS A 19 -7.66 13.61 11.41
CA LYS A 19 -7.74 15.03 11.79
C LYS A 19 -8.09 15.93 10.60
N HIS A 20 -8.29 15.34 9.42
CA HIS A 20 -8.64 16.03 8.19
C HIS A 20 -10.11 15.76 7.87
N ASP A 21 -10.94 16.79 7.98
CA ASP A 21 -12.37 16.68 7.66
C ASP A 21 -12.57 16.22 6.21
N GLY A 22 -13.43 15.23 6.01
CA GLY A 22 -13.73 14.65 4.71
C GLY A 22 -12.60 13.83 4.07
N VAL A 23 -11.51 13.54 4.79
CA VAL A 23 -10.38 12.75 4.25
C VAL A 23 -9.93 11.69 5.25
N ALA A 24 -9.86 10.42 4.84
CA ALA A 24 -9.43 9.34 5.72
C ALA A 24 -8.88 8.11 4.98
N HIS A 25 -8.03 7.33 5.65
CA HIS A 25 -7.59 6.04 5.14
C HIS A 25 -8.66 4.97 5.39
N MET A 26 -9.57 4.82 4.43
CA MET A 26 -10.64 3.82 4.48
C MET A 26 -10.38 2.59 3.60
N CYS A 27 -9.26 2.58 2.87
CA CYS A 27 -8.78 1.44 2.08
C CYS A 27 -7.57 0.73 2.70
N GLY A 28 -7.12 1.15 3.90
CA GLY A 28 -6.02 0.50 4.63
C GLY A 28 -4.61 0.87 4.16
N HIS A 29 -4.44 1.90 3.33
CA HIS A 29 -3.12 2.36 2.85
C HIS A 29 -2.18 2.83 3.97
N ASP A 30 -2.74 3.29 5.10
CA ASP A 30 -1.99 3.53 6.34
C ASP A 30 -1.34 2.23 6.88
N SER A 31 -2.10 1.14 6.89
CA SER A 31 -1.62 -0.18 7.29
C SER A 31 -0.59 -0.73 6.30
N HIS A 32 -0.79 -0.55 4.99
CA HIS A 32 0.18 -0.96 3.97
C HIS A 32 1.52 -0.25 4.16
N MET A 33 1.51 1.07 4.37
CA MET A 33 2.71 1.85 4.65
C MET A 33 3.40 1.39 5.94
N ALA A 34 2.65 1.16 7.02
CA ALA A 34 3.20 0.70 8.29
C ALA A 34 3.87 -0.67 8.15
N VAL A 35 3.25 -1.61 7.44
CA VAL A 35 3.83 -2.93 7.13
C VAL A 35 5.10 -2.77 6.30
N ALA A 36 5.07 -1.98 5.22
CA ALA A 36 6.24 -1.78 4.36
C ALA A 36 7.43 -1.16 5.12
N LEU A 37 7.18 -0.17 5.98
CA LEU A 37 8.23 0.43 6.84
C LEU A 37 8.78 -0.58 7.86
N GLY A 38 7.90 -1.40 8.46
CA GLY A 38 8.31 -2.49 9.36
C GLY A 38 9.18 -3.53 8.65
N THR A 39 8.78 -3.96 7.45
CA THR A 39 9.58 -4.85 6.61
C THR A 39 10.91 -4.23 6.23
N ALA A 40 10.94 -2.95 5.81
CA ALA A 40 12.17 -2.25 5.47
C ALA A 40 13.15 -2.21 6.64
N ARG A 41 12.65 -1.93 7.85
CA ARG A 41 13.45 -1.98 9.07
C ARG A 41 14.03 -3.37 9.33
N LEU A 42 13.19 -4.40 9.32
CA LEU A 42 13.63 -5.78 9.59
C LEU A 42 14.65 -6.27 8.58
N LEU A 43 14.46 -5.96 7.29
CA LEU A 43 15.41 -6.31 6.24
C LEU A 43 16.72 -5.53 6.37
N ALA A 44 16.68 -4.27 6.77
CA ALA A 44 17.88 -3.48 7.01
C ALA A 44 18.70 -4.04 8.20
N GLU A 45 18.04 -4.51 9.25
CA GLU A 45 18.68 -5.18 10.40
C GLU A 45 19.34 -6.52 10.01
N HIS A 46 18.87 -7.16 8.93
CA HIS A 46 19.38 -8.45 8.44
C HIS A 46 20.07 -8.35 7.07
N LYS A 47 20.56 -7.16 6.72
CA LYS A 47 21.09 -6.87 5.37
C LYS A 47 22.19 -7.84 4.93
N ASP A 48 23.05 -8.28 5.84
CA ASP A 48 24.15 -9.20 5.55
C ASP A 48 23.68 -10.62 5.16
N GLN A 49 22.41 -10.94 5.40
CA GLN A 49 21.78 -12.22 5.01
C GLN A 49 21.10 -12.13 3.64
N LEU A 50 21.00 -10.94 3.06
CA LEU A 50 20.34 -10.73 1.77
C LEU A 50 21.34 -10.94 0.62
N SER A 51 20.97 -11.83 -0.31
CA SER A 51 21.69 -12.02 -1.58
C SER A 51 21.22 -11.07 -2.68
N VAL A 52 20.23 -10.22 -2.40
CA VAL A 52 19.58 -9.32 -3.36
C VAL A 52 19.41 -7.92 -2.77
N ASN A 53 19.24 -6.94 -3.66
CA ASN A 53 18.80 -5.60 -3.27
C ASN A 53 17.27 -5.55 -3.19
N VAL A 54 16.74 -4.86 -2.18
CA VAL A 54 15.29 -4.65 -2.02
C VAL A 54 15.00 -3.15 -2.14
N ARG A 55 14.10 -2.80 -3.06
CA ARG A 55 13.63 -1.43 -3.28
C ARG A 55 12.20 -1.30 -2.76
N PHE A 56 11.97 -0.34 -1.87
CA PHE A 56 10.64 -0.02 -1.35
C PHE A 56 9.99 1.07 -2.19
N LEU A 57 8.75 0.82 -2.64
CA LEU A 57 7.98 1.73 -3.48
C LEU A 57 6.74 2.21 -2.70
N PHE A 58 6.76 3.45 -2.23
CA PHE A 58 5.59 4.10 -1.61
C PHE A 58 4.81 4.85 -2.69
N GLN A 59 3.85 4.14 -3.30
CA GLN A 59 3.10 4.63 -4.46
C GLN A 59 2.00 5.63 -4.06
N PRO A 60 1.99 6.87 -4.57
CA PRO A 60 0.89 7.81 -4.37
C PRO A 60 -0.30 7.51 -5.29
N SER A 61 -1.45 8.13 -5.01
CA SER A 61 -2.58 8.24 -5.95
C SER A 61 -3.01 6.89 -6.54
N GLU A 62 -3.05 5.83 -5.75
CA GLU A 62 -3.55 4.53 -6.20
C GLU A 62 -5.04 4.63 -6.55
N GLU A 63 -5.82 5.32 -5.73
CA GLU A 63 -7.28 5.35 -5.79
C GLU A 63 -7.82 6.16 -6.96
N GLN A 64 -7.04 7.12 -7.46
CA GLN A 64 -7.47 8.07 -8.48
C GLN A 64 -6.86 7.73 -9.85
N PRO A 65 -7.67 7.40 -10.87
CA PRO A 65 -7.20 7.29 -12.25
C PRO A 65 -6.52 8.59 -12.71
N PRO A 66 -5.35 8.52 -13.38
CA PRO A 66 -4.76 7.36 -14.03
C PRO A 66 -3.89 6.44 -13.14
N GLY A 67 -3.86 6.67 -11.83
CA GLY A 67 -3.03 5.95 -10.85
C GLY A 67 -1.61 6.53 -10.75
N GLY A 68 -0.99 6.47 -9.57
CA GLY A 68 0.41 6.91 -9.41
C GLY A 68 1.45 5.92 -9.91
N ALA A 69 1.09 4.64 -10.10
CA ALA A 69 1.98 3.61 -10.63
C ALA A 69 2.63 4.03 -11.96
N LYS A 70 1.81 4.56 -12.89
CA LYS A 70 2.28 4.96 -14.22
C LYS A 70 3.36 6.05 -14.16
N GLY A 71 3.16 7.04 -13.29
CA GLY A 71 4.13 8.13 -13.09
C GLY A 71 5.44 7.62 -12.50
N MET A 72 5.37 6.73 -11.52
CA MET A 72 6.58 6.14 -10.92
C MET A 72 7.35 5.27 -11.92
N ILE A 73 6.65 4.45 -12.71
CA ILE A 73 7.27 3.63 -13.75
C ILE A 73 7.96 4.51 -14.80
N ALA A 74 7.29 5.58 -15.26
CA ALA A 74 7.89 6.53 -16.20
C ALA A 74 9.12 7.26 -15.62
N ALA A 75 9.19 7.41 -14.30
CA ALA A 75 10.33 7.97 -13.57
C ALA A 75 11.44 6.93 -13.27
N GLY A 76 11.32 5.70 -13.78
CA GLY A 76 12.37 4.67 -13.67
C GLY A 76 12.33 3.84 -12.38
N CYS A 77 11.23 3.86 -11.61
CA CYS A 77 11.19 3.15 -10.32
C CYS A 77 11.41 1.62 -10.43
N LEU A 78 11.17 1.04 -11.61
CA LEU A 78 11.35 -0.38 -11.91
C LEU A 78 12.64 -0.70 -12.69
N GLU A 79 13.50 0.30 -12.95
CA GLU A 79 14.77 0.04 -13.62
C GLU A 79 15.65 -0.88 -12.77
N GLY A 80 16.08 -2.00 -13.37
CA GLY A 80 16.87 -3.04 -12.70
C GLY A 80 16.11 -3.84 -11.64
N VAL A 81 14.77 -3.87 -11.69
CA VAL A 81 13.93 -4.68 -10.79
C VAL A 81 13.50 -5.95 -11.51
N ASP A 82 13.88 -7.11 -10.96
CA ASP A 82 13.48 -8.42 -11.51
C ASP A 82 12.04 -8.80 -11.13
N GLU A 83 11.64 -8.48 -9.89
CA GLU A 83 10.35 -8.88 -9.33
C GLU A 83 9.74 -7.77 -8.46
N VAL A 84 8.41 -7.64 -8.51
CA VAL A 84 7.64 -6.70 -7.70
C VAL A 84 6.63 -7.45 -6.86
N TYR A 85 6.60 -7.14 -5.57
CA TYR A 85 5.68 -7.71 -4.60
C TYR A 85 4.81 -6.61 -4.01
N GLY A 86 3.52 -6.88 -3.87
CA GLY A 86 2.54 -6.00 -3.24
C GLY A 86 1.59 -6.79 -2.36
N LEU A 87 0.92 -6.10 -1.45
CA LEU A 87 -0.14 -6.66 -0.61
C LEU A 87 -1.29 -5.67 -0.55
N HIS A 88 -2.46 -6.19 -0.22
CA HIS A 88 -3.63 -5.40 0.14
C HIS A 88 -4.29 -6.06 1.35
N ASN A 89 -4.85 -5.30 2.27
CA ASN A 89 -5.69 -5.88 3.32
C ASN A 89 -6.96 -6.50 2.71
N ASP A 90 -7.36 -7.67 3.21
CA ASP A 90 -8.61 -8.33 2.84
C ASP A 90 -9.43 -8.56 4.11
N PRO A 91 -10.42 -7.70 4.43
CA PRO A 91 -11.26 -7.84 5.62
C PRO A 91 -12.03 -9.18 5.68
N GLY A 92 -12.18 -9.88 4.54
CA GLY A 92 -12.80 -11.21 4.48
C GLY A 92 -11.85 -12.36 4.82
N THR A 93 -10.55 -12.09 5.01
CA THR A 93 -9.54 -13.10 5.34
C THR A 93 -9.14 -13.02 6.81
N GLU A 94 -9.12 -14.17 7.48
CA GLU A 94 -8.70 -14.27 8.88
C GLU A 94 -7.22 -13.89 9.06
N THR A 95 -6.91 -13.14 10.11
CA THR A 95 -5.56 -12.77 10.49
C THR A 95 -4.62 -13.97 10.54
N GLY A 96 -3.41 -13.81 10.01
CA GLY A 96 -2.41 -14.89 9.92
C GLY A 96 -2.52 -15.75 8.66
N LYS A 97 -3.49 -15.48 7.78
CA LYS A 97 -3.62 -16.13 6.46
C LYS A 97 -3.26 -15.16 5.34
N ILE A 98 -2.60 -15.69 4.31
CA ILE A 98 -2.27 -14.96 3.07
C ILE A 98 -3.01 -15.65 1.93
N ARG A 99 -3.72 -14.87 1.11
CA ARG A 99 -4.37 -15.36 -0.11
C ARG A 99 -3.61 -14.88 -1.33
N THR A 100 -3.42 -15.78 -2.28
CA THR A 100 -2.78 -15.49 -3.57
C THR A 100 -3.57 -16.16 -4.69
N ARG A 101 -3.42 -15.63 -5.91
CA ARG A 101 -3.87 -16.30 -7.13
C ARG A 101 -2.97 -15.94 -8.29
N VAL A 102 -2.99 -16.74 -9.35
CA VAL A 102 -2.41 -16.37 -10.63
C VAL A 102 -3.38 -15.44 -11.36
N GLY A 103 -2.84 -14.39 -11.99
CA GLY A 103 -3.61 -13.38 -12.71
C GLY A 103 -3.95 -12.15 -11.85
N PRO A 104 -4.75 -11.20 -12.40
CA PRO A 104 -5.07 -9.95 -11.71
C PRO A 104 -5.66 -10.23 -10.34
N LEU A 105 -5.31 -9.50 -9.28
CA LEU A 105 -5.92 -9.57 -7.95
C LEU A 105 -5.92 -8.15 -7.39
N THR A 106 -6.99 -7.74 -6.70
CA THR A 106 -7.13 -6.41 -6.06
C THR A 106 -6.84 -5.19 -6.94
N ALA A 107 -7.08 -5.26 -8.26
CA ALA A 107 -6.72 -4.19 -9.20
C ALA A 107 -7.88 -3.20 -9.53
N CYS A 108 -8.94 -3.19 -8.72
CA CYS A 108 -10.12 -2.36 -8.95
C CYS A 108 -10.14 -1.22 -7.94
N ALA A 109 -10.16 0.01 -8.43
CA ALA A 109 -10.40 1.21 -7.61
C ALA A 109 -11.89 1.57 -7.64
N ASP A 110 -12.43 1.97 -6.49
CA ASP A 110 -13.79 2.50 -6.40
C ASP A 110 -13.80 3.99 -6.75
N MET A 111 -14.81 4.41 -7.53
CA MET A 111 -14.98 5.82 -7.91
C MET A 111 -15.94 6.50 -6.94
N PHE A 112 -15.45 7.47 -6.17
CA PHE A 112 -16.26 8.29 -5.28
C PHE A 112 -16.75 9.53 -6.04
N TYR A 113 -18.06 9.65 -6.27
CA TYR A 113 -18.73 10.80 -6.91
C TYR A 113 -19.45 11.67 -5.89
#